data_AF-D4CN64-F1
#
_entry.id   AF-D4CN64-F1
#
_cell.length_a   1.000
_cell.length_b   1.000
_cell.length_c   1.000
_cell.angle_alpha   90.00
_cell.angle_beta   90.00
_cell.angle_gamma   90.00
#
_symmetry.space_group_name_H-M   'P 1'
#
loop_
_entity.id
_entity.type
_entity.pdbx_description
1 polymer ?
#
loop_
_entity_poly.entity_id
_entity_poly.type
_entity_poly.pdbx_seq_one_letter_code
_entity_poly.pdbx_strand_id
1 'polypeptide(L)'
;MEYRDVLSEARQGIALSDEEQKRLDDIISPLLLKGQSLHHICLNHKAELMVSERTLYTYMDANLFSARNIDMPRKVRMHPRRKRPDTVKVDPRCREGRTLEDFKVFMD
;
A
#
# COMPACT_ATOMS: atom_id res chain seq x y z
N MET A 1 -5.10 14.14 -33.73
CA MET A 1 -4.61 13.41 -32.55
C MET A 1 -5.03 14.17 -31.30
N GLU A 2 -4.61 15.44 -31.20
CA GLU A 2 -5.04 16.50 -30.27
C GLU A 2 -6.38 16.34 -29.52
N TYR A 3 -7.53 16.20 -30.21
CA TYR A 3 -8.84 16.18 -29.51
C TYR A 3 -8.99 15.04 -28.49
N ARG A 4 -8.46 13.85 -28.80
CA ARG A 4 -8.54 12.71 -27.87
C ARG A 4 -7.61 12.89 -26.68
N ASP A 5 -6.47 13.52 -26.91
CA ASP A 5 -5.44 13.74 -25.89
C ASP A 5 -5.93 14.80 -24.90
N VAL A 6 -6.46 15.93 -25.38
CA VAL A 6 -7.08 16.98 -24.53
C VAL A 6 -8.26 16.44 -23.70
N LEU A 7 -9.11 15.60 -24.31
CA LEU A 7 -10.21 14.94 -23.58
C LEU A 7 -9.72 13.99 -22.50
N SER A 8 -8.63 13.26 -22.78
CA SER A 8 -8.01 12.34 -21.84
C SER A 8 -7.44 13.13 -20.66
N GLU A 9 -6.62 14.14 -20.92
CA GLU A 9 -5.98 14.99 -19.92
C GLU A 9 -7.00 15.69 -19.01
N ALA A 10 -8.06 16.27 -19.58
CA ALA A 10 -9.09 16.94 -18.79
C ALA A 10 -9.89 15.98 -17.86
N ARG A 11 -9.86 14.68 -18.15
CA ARG A 11 -10.53 13.63 -17.36
C ARG A 11 -9.55 12.83 -16.50
N GLN A 12 -8.27 13.17 -16.53
CA GLN A 12 -7.28 12.55 -15.66
C GLN A 12 -7.33 13.19 -14.27
N GLY A 13 -7.03 12.37 -13.27
CA GLY A 13 -7.00 12.79 -11.88
C GLY A 13 -8.34 12.67 -11.17
N ILE A 14 -8.42 13.34 -10.02
CA ILE A 14 -9.56 13.28 -9.12
C ILE A 14 -10.20 14.67 -9.09
N ALA A 15 -11.48 14.73 -9.45
CA ALA A 15 -12.28 15.95 -9.36
C ALA A 15 -12.70 16.19 -7.89
N LEU A 16 -11.72 16.56 -7.06
CA LEU A 16 -11.89 16.87 -5.65
C LEU A 16 -11.05 18.11 -5.33
N SER A 17 -11.66 19.13 -4.75
CA SER A 17 -10.92 20.31 -4.28
C SER A 17 -10.16 20.01 -2.98
N ASP A 18 -9.10 20.76 -2.70
CA ASP A 18 -8.30 20.60 -1.48
C ASP A 18 -9.15 20.81 -0.21
N GLU A 19 -10.13 21.72 -0.27
CA GLU A 19 -11.06 22.01 0.83
C GLU A 19 -11.99 20.81 1.11
N GLU A 20 -12.55 20.22 0.05
CA GLU A 20 -13.37 19.03 0.15
C GLU A 20 -12.57 17.82 0.63
N GLN A 21 -11.35 17.66 0.11
CA GLN A 21 -10.44 16.60 0.54
C GLN A 21 -10.17 16.70 2.04
N LYS A 22 -9.80 17.90 2.53
CA LYS A 22 -9.55 18.14 3.95
C LYS A 22 -10.78 17.87 4.81
N ARG A 23 -11.95 18.36 4.38
CA ARG A 23 -13.22 18.14 5.09
C ARG A 23 -13.55 16.66 5.22
N LEU A 24 -13.34 15.88 4.16
CA LEU A 24 -13.52 14.43 4.19
C LEU A 24 -12.47 13.75 5.08
N ASP A 25 -11.21 14.18 5.01
CA ASP A 25 -10.11 13.63 5.81
C ASP A 25 -10.35 13.82 7.31
N ASP A 26 -10.80 15.01 7.72
CA ASP A 26 -11.10 15.37 9.10
C ASP A 26 -12.18 14.47 9.74
N ILE A 27 -13.10 13.93 8.92
CA ILE A 27 -14.15 13.01 9.37
C ILE A 27 -13.64 11.57 9.32
N ILE A 28 -13.08 11.15 8.20
CA ILE A 28 -12.79 9.74 7.91
C ILE A 28 -11.57 9.25 8.68
N SER A 29 -10.47 10.01 8.63
CA SER A 29 -9.18 9.54 9.16
C SER A 29 -9.21 9.26 10.66
N PRO A 30 -9.78 10.13 11.52
CA PRO A 30 -9.87 9.84 12.94
C PRO A 30 -10.72 8.60 13.26
N LEU A 31 -11.76 8.32 12.49
CA LEU A 31 -12.66 7.18 12.71
C LEU A 31 -12.05 5.87 12.21
N LEU A 32 -11.36 5.89 11.07
CA LEU A 32 -10.60 4.75 10.56
C LEU A 32 -9.48 4.36 11.53
N LEU A 33 -8.74 5.34 12.06
CA LEU A 33 -7.67 5.09 13.03
C LEU A 33 -8.20 4.52 14.36
N LYS A 34 -9.48 4.79 14.70
CA LYS A 34 -10.19 4.13 15.82
C LYS A 34 -10.68 2.72 15.49
N GLY A 35 -10.42 2.21 14.27
CA GLY A 35 -10.77 0.86 13.83
C GLY A 35 -12.16 0.71 13.23
N GLN A 36 -12.90 1.80 12.97
CA GLN A 36 -14.18 1.70 12.28
C GLN A 36 -13.96 1.31 10.80
N SER A 37 -14.90 0.57 10.21
CA SER A 37 -14.86 0.30 8.77
C SER A 37 -15.37 1.51 7.98
N LEU A 38 -14.87 1.68 6.75
CA LEU A 38 -15.34 2.75 5.87
C LEU A 38 -16.85 2.64 5.60
N HIS A 39 -17.37 1.42 5.46
CA HIS A 39 -18.80 1.15 5.37
C HIS A 39 -19.58 1.70 6.58
N HIS A 40 -19.12 1.43 7.80
CA HIS A 40 -19.77 1.92 9.02
C HIS A 40 -19.74 3.45 9.11
N ILE A 41 -18.61 4.07 8.79
CA ILE A 41 -18.47 5.52 8.73
C ILE A 41 -19.46 6.10 7.70
N CYS A 42 -19.55 5.49 6.53
CA CYS A 42 -20.40 5.95 5.44
C CYS A 42 -21.90 5.84 5.77
N LEU A 43 -22.30 4.86 6.57
CA LEU A 43 -23.68 4.73 7.06
C LEU A 43 -24.04 5.82 8.08
N ASN A 44 -23.15 6.12 9.02
CA ASN A 44 -23.42 7.07 10.11
C ASN A 44 -23.25 8.53 9.69
N HIS A 45 -22.27 8.83 8.84
CA HIS A 45 -21.92 10.19 8.41
C HIS A 45 -22.29 10.47 6.95
N LYS A 46 -23.27 9.76 6.38
CA LYS A 46 -23.66 9.89 4.97
C LYS A 46 -23.99 11.33 4.56
N ALA A 47 -24.75 12.01 5.43
CA ALA A 47 -25.18 13.40 5.19
C ALA A 47 -24.00 14.38 5.21
N GLU A 48 -23.01 14.15 6.07
CA GLU A 48 -21.82 14.97 6.15
C GLU A 48 -20.89 14.69 4.98
N LEU A 49 -20.66 13.42 4.62
CA LEU A 49 -19.70 13.06 3.56
C LEU A 49 -20.17 13.53 2.19
N MET A 50 -21.48 13.45 1.91
CA MET A 50 -22.09 13.82 0.60
C MET A 50 -21.49 13.09 -0.61
N VAL A 51 -20.77 11.98 -0.40
CA VAL A 51 -20.15 11.18 -1.44
C VAL A 51 -20.57 9.71 -1.31
N SER A 52 -20.46 8.97 -2.41
CA SER A 52 -20.76 7.54 -2.39
C SER A 52 -19.67 6.74 -1.70
N GLU A 53 -20.03 5.60 -1.10
CA GLU A 53 -19.08 4.66 -0.52
C GLU A 53 -18.00 4.23 -1.53
N ARG A 54 -18.41 3.97 -2.78
CA ARG A 54 -17.48 3.63 -3.87
C ARG A 54 -16.44 4.74 -4.09
N THR A 55 -16.87 5.99 -4.09
CA THR A 55 -15.98 7.15 -4.25
C THR A 55 -14.97 7.23 -3.10
N LEU A 56 -15.41 6.97 -1.87
CA LEU A 56 -14.52 6.95 -0.70
C LEU A 56 -13.46 5.86 -0.80
N TYR A 57 -13.83 4.66 -1.26
CA TYR A 57 -12.85 3.61 -1.52
C TYR A 57 -11.83 4.03 -2.59
N THR A 58 -12.27 4.67 -3.68
CA THR A 58 -11.37 5.21 -4.70
C THR A 58 -10.40 6.24 -4.12
N TYR A 59 -10.89 7.16 -3.27
CA TYR A 59 -10.06 8.19 -2.64
C TYR A 59 -9.06 7.61 -1.62
N MET A 60 -9.48 6.62 -0.84
CA MET A 60 -8.59 5.85 0.04
C MET A 60 -7.47 5.14 -0.75
N ASP A 61 -7.80 4.51 -1.87
CA ASP A 61 -6.83 3.83 -2.73
C ASP A 61 -5.86 4.80 -3.42
N ALA A 62 -6.33 6.01 -3.73
CA ALA A 62 -5.50 7.11 -4.21
C ALA A 62 -4.63 7.77 -3.12
N ASN A 63 -4.74 7.33 -1.85
CA ASN A 63 -4.05 7.90 -0.70
C ASN A 63 -4.29 9.41 -0.51
N LEU A 64 -5.53 9.86 -0.71
CA LEU A 64 -5.92 11.26 -0.49
C LEU A 64 -6.10 11.63 0.99
N PHE A 65 -6.10 10.64 1.89
CA PHE A 65 -6.39 10.84 3.30
C PHE A 65 -5.16 10.56 4.16
N SER A 66 -5.16 11.12 5.38
CA SER A 66 -4.14 10.87 6.39
C SER A 66 -4.13 9.41 6.83
N ALA A 67 -5.31 8.79 6.97
CA ALA A 67 -5.47 7.36 7.16
C ALA A 67 -5.20 6.61 5.84
N ARG A 68 -4.57 5.45 5.95
CA ARG A 68 -4.14 4.65 4.81
C ARG A 68 -4.94 3.36 4.71
N ASN A 69 -4.80 2.70 3.56
CA ASN A 69 -5.34 1.36 3.35
C ASN A 69 -4.93 0.35 4.42
N ILE A 70 -3.75 0.52 5.00
CA ILE A 70 -3.31 -0.32 6.12
C ILE A 70 -4.17 -0.13 7.36
N ASP A 71 -4.79 1.03 7.59
CA ASP A 71 -5.56 1.30 8.81
C ASP A 71 -6.96 0.67 8.76
N MET A 72 -7.43 0.29 7.56
CA MET A 72 -8.74 -0.32 7.37
C MET A 72 -8.82 -1.75 7.95
N PRO A 73 -9.88 -2.09 8.71
CA PRO A 73 -9.96 -3.34 9.47
C PRO A 73 -10.06 -4.61 8.62
N ARG A 74 -10.55 -4.51 7.37
CA ARG A 74 -10.77 -5.65 6.47
C ARG A 74 -9.79 -5.69 5.28
N LYS A 75 -8.85 -4.75 5.20
CA LYS A 75 -7.89 -4.69 4.09
C LYS A 75 -6.74 -5.64 4.37
N VAL A 76 -6.32 -6.40 3.35
CA VAL A 76 -5.19 -7.31 3.46
C VAL A 76 -3.93 -6.51 3.73
N ARG A 77 -3.21 -6.89 4.80
CA ARG A 77 -1.91 -6.32 5.16
C ARG A 77 -0.83 -7.33 4.83
N MET A 78 0.21 -6.89 4.13
CA MET A 78 1.41 -7.71 3.99
C MET A 78 2.17 -7.66 5.32
N HIS A 79 2.44 -8.83 5.92
CA HIS A 79 3.29 -8.88 7.10
C HIS A 79 4.70 -8.41 6.72
N PRO A 80 5.38 -7.60 7.56
CA PRO A 80 6.79 -7.29 7.38
C PRO A 80 7.61 -8.55 7.08
N ARG A 81 8.46 -8.49 6.05
CA ARG A 81 9.32 -9.63 5.71
C ARG A 81 10.25 -9.91 6.89
N ARG A 82 10.40 -11.19 7.25
CA ARG A 82 11.41 -11.60 8.24
C ARG A 82 12.78 -11.12 7.73
N LYS A 83 13.52 -10.43 8.60
CA LYS A 83 14.90 -10.06 8.29
C LYS A 83 15.69 -11.34 8.00
N ARG A 84 16.56 -11.29 6.99
CA ARG A 84 17.54 -12.38 6.82
C ARG A 84 18.41 -12.39 8.08
N PRO A 85 18.73 -13.56 8.64
CA PRO A 85 19.69 -13.61 9.74
C PRO A 85 21.01 -13.01 9.26
N ASP A 86 21.65 -12.19 10.11
CA ASP A 86 22.94 -11.58 9.80
C ASP A 86 24.05 -12.63 9.65
N THR A 87 23.84 -13.82 10.23
CA THR A 87 24.74 -14.96 10.14
C THR A 87 24.20 -16.01 9.17
N VAL A 88 24.97 -16.28 8.12
CA VAL A 88 24.84 -17.52 7.36
C VAL A 88 25.25 -18.65 8.30
N LYS A 89 24.40 -19.68 8.48
CA LYS A 89 24.68 -20.83 9.37
C LYS A 89 25.91 -21.65 8.97
N VAL A 90 26.52 -21.34 7.84
CA VAL A 90 27.62 -22.09 7.24
C VAL A 90 28.88 -21.25 7.36
N ASP A 91 29.89 -21.80 8.04
CA ASP A 91 31.22 -21.22 8.11
C ASP A 91 31.81 -21.11 6.69
N PRO A 92 32.25 -19.92 6.23
CA PRO A 92 32.92 -19.75 4.95
C PRO A 92 34.09 -20.71 4.71
N ARG A 93 34.77 -21.16 5.78
CA ARG A 93 35.87 -22.16 5.72
C ARG A 93 35.43 -23.52 5.19
N CYS A 94 34.13 -23.82 5.16
CA CYS A 94 33.62 -25.06 4.57
C CYS A 94 33.91 -25.19 3.06
N ARG A 95 34.42 -24.13 2.42
CA ARG A 95 34.80 -24.08 1.01
C ARG A 95 36.29 -24.38 0.78
N GLU A 96 37.11 -24.36 1.84
CA GLU A 96 38.51 -24.76 1.77
C GLU A 96 38.59 -26.25 1.39
N GLY A 97 39.45 -26.60 0.43
CA GLY A 97 39.59 -27.98 -0.03
C GLY A 97 38.40 -28.51 -0.87
N ARG A 98 37.48 -27.63 -1.31
CA ARG A 98 36.34 -27.98 -2.16
C ARG A 98 36.34 -27.21 -3.48
N THR A 99 37.51 -26.77 -3.92
CA THR A 99 37.66 -26.13 -5.23
C THR A 99 37.61 -27.18 -6.35
N LEU A 100 37.40 -26.71 -7.58
CA LEU A 100 37.47 -27.58 -8.75
C LEU A 100 38.85 -28.26 -8.88
N GLU A 101 39.91 -27.57 -8.46
CA GLU A 101 41.26 -28.14 -8.46
C GLU A 101 41.42 -29.25 -7.42
N ASP A 102 40.87 -29.07 -6.21
CA ASP A 102 40.84 -30.14 -5.20
C ASP A 102 40.06 -31.37 -5.69
N PHE A 103 38.98 -31.16 -6.46
CA PHE A 103 38.22 -32.24 -7.08
C PHE A 103 39.02 -32.99 -8.15
N LYS A 104 39.77 -32.28 -9.01
CA LYS A 104 40.62 -32.92 -10.02
C LYS A 104 41.72 -33.76 -9.37
N VAL A 105 42.38 -33.23 -8.33
CA VAL A 105 43.41 -33.96 -7.55
C VAL A 105 42.86 -35.21 -6.88
N PHE A 106 41.58 -35.22 -6.47
CA PHE A 106 40.95 -36.41 -5.91
C PHE A 106 40.60 -37.47 -6.97
N MET A 107 40.35 -37.06 -8.22
CA MET A 107 39.95 -37.94 -9.32
C MET A 107 41.13 -38.54 -10.09
N ASP A 108 42.33 -37.98 -9.92
CA ASP A 108 43.61 -38.53 -10.39
C ASP A 108 44.13 -39.63 -9.44
#